data_AF-A0AAW9B712-F1
#
_entry.id   AF-A0AAW9B712-F1
#
_cell.length_a   1.000
_cell.length_b   1.000
_cell.length_c   1.000
_cell.angle_alpha   90.00
_cell.angle_beta   90.00
_cell.angle_gamma   90.00
#
_symmetry.space_group_name_H-M   'P 1'
#
loop_
_entity.id
_entity.type
_entity.pdbx_description
1 polymer ?
#
loop_
_entity_poly.entity_id
_entity_poly.type
_entity_poly.pdbx_seq_one_letter_code
_entity_poly.pdbx_strand_id
1 'polypeptide(L)'
;WRREKLVELNEVYQTNLSDLDGFVETDTPIKPFVIGESELALQVANACRQNGIWVTAIRPPTVPKGTSRLRITLTANHSTEQVKTLSIALKQALGAL
;
A
#
# COMPACT_ATOMS: atom_id res chain seq x y z
N TRP A 1 -3.25 22.91 -5.95
CA TRP A 1 -3.42 22.32 -4.61
C TRP A 1 -3.69 20.80 -4.59
N ARG A 2 -4.84 20.24 -5.05
CA ARG A 2 -5.10 18.78 -4.92
C ARG A 2 -4.07 17.90 -5.66
N ARG A 3 -3.70 18.31 -6.88
CA ARG A 3 -2.70 17.59 -7.69
C ARG A 3 -1.31 17.67 -7.05
N GLU A 4 -0.87 18.87 -6.66
CA GLU A 4 0.37 19.05 -5.90
C GLU A 4 0.40 18.21 -4.62
N LYS A 5 -0.70 18.16 -3.87
CA LYS A 5 -0.79 17.33 -2.66
C LYS A 5 -0.63 15.85 -2.97
N LEU A 6 -1.25 15.35 -4.04
CA LEU A 6 -1.10 13.96 -4.45
C LEU A 6 0.33 13.64 -4.94
N VAL A 7 1.03 14.60 -5.55
CA VAL A 7 2.44 14.46 -5.91
C VAL A 7 3.31 14.35 -4.65
N GLU A 8 3.14 15.25 -3.68
CA GLU A 8 3.86 15.20 -2.40
C GLU A 8 3.62 13.86 -1.65
N LEU A 9 2.36 13.41 -1.58
CA LEU A 9 2.03 12.15 -0.93
C LEU A 9 2.61 10.95 -1.68
N ASN A 10 2.66 11.01 -3.02
CA ASN A 10 3.29 9.99 -3.84
C ASN A 10 4.80 9.93 -3.59
N GLU A 11 5.49 11.07 -3.51
CA GLU A 11 6.92 11.12 -3.19
C GLU A 11 7.20 10.46 -1.84
N VAL A 12 6.42 10.79 -0.80
CA VAL A 12 6.55 10.14 0.51
C VAL A 12 6.32 8.63 0.41
N TYR A 13 5.29 8.18 -0.30
CA TYR A 13 5.02 6.75 -0.51
C TYR A 13 6.18 6.04 -1.22
N GLN A 14 6.72 6.63 -2.28
CA GLN A 14 7.85 6.09 -3.03
C GLN A 14 9.10 5.99 -2.16
N THR A 15 9.51 7.10 -1.53
CA THR A 15 10.71 7.14 -0.68
C THR A 15 10.71 6.08 0.42
N ASN A 16 9.52 5.72 0.95
CA ASN A 16 9.43 4.79 2.06
C ASN A 16 9.26 3.32 1.65
N LEU A 17 8.86 3.02 0.40
CA LEU A 17 8.43 1.66 0.02
C LEU A 17 9.02 1.15 -1.30
N SER A 18 9.71 1.99 -2.08
CA SER A 18 10.24 1.59 -3.40
C SER A 18 11.32 0.51 -3.32
N ASP A 19 11.88 0.28 -2.14
CA ASP A 19 12.87 -0.76 -1.85
C ASP A 19 12.25 -2.16 -1.61
N LEU A 20 10.92 -2.26 -1.51
CA LEU A 20 10.23 -3.52 -1.24
C LEU A 20 9.79 -4.22 -2.54
N ASP A 21 9.96 -5.55 -2.59
CA ASP A 21 9.63 -6.37 -3.78
C ASP A 21 8.18 -6.22 -4.29
N GLY A 22 7.24 -5.95 -3.38
CA GLY A 22 5.83 -5.77 -3.72
C GLY A 22 5.49 -4.41 -4.32
N PHE A 23 6.42 -3.46 -4.34
CA PHE A 23 6.18 -2.12 -4.83
C PHE A 23 5.94 -2.12 -6.35
N VAL A 24 4.97 -1.30 -6.79
CA VAL A 24 4.67 -1.10 -8.21
C VAL A 24 4.73 0.39 -8.52
N GLU A 25 5.60 0.76 -9.46
CA GLU A 25 5.71 2.13 -9.93
C GLU A 25 4.46 2.54 -10.73
N THR A 26 3.86 3.67 -10.35
CA THR A 26 2.69 4.23 -11.02
C THR A 26 2.50 5.70 -10.66
N ASP A 27 2.07 6.50 -11.64
CA ASP A 27 1.75 7.93 -11.46
C ASP A 27 0.33 8.20 -10.97
N THR A 28 -0.51 7.16 -10.87
CA THR A 28 -1.91 7.33 -10.44
C THR A 28 -2.01 7.34 -8.90
N PRO A 29 -3.06 7.93 -8.31
CA PRO A 29 -3.29 7.85 -6.85
C PRO A 29 -3.59 6.44 -6.34
N ILE A 30 -3.89 5.49 -7.22
CA ILE A 30 -4.07 4.07 -6.87
C ILE A 30 -2.68 3.43 -6.87
N LYS A 31 -2.23 3.00 -5.69
CA LYS A 31 -0.94 2.34 -5.47
C LYS A 31 -1.18 0.85 -5.23
N PRO A 32 -1.06 0.00 -6.28
CA PRO A 32 -1.07 -1.44 -6.08
C PRO A 32 0.23 -1.86 -5.38
N PHE A 33 0.12 -2.78 -4.42
CA PHE A 33 1.27 -3.39 -3.77
C PHE A 33 1.11 -4.92 -3.85
N VAL A 34 1.94 -5.57 -4.67
CA VAL A 34 1.84 -7.00 -4.96
C VAL A 34 2.30 -7.81 -3.74
N ILE A 35 1.48 -8.80 -3.37
CA ILE A 35 1.77 -9.72 -2.26
C ILE A 35 1.93 -11.17 -2.77
N GLY A 36 1.21 -11.52 -3.84
CA GLY A 36 1.24 -12.86 -4.43
C GLY A 36 0.06 -13.71 -3.97
N GLU A 37 0.25 -14.48 -2.91
CA GLU A 37 -0.76 -15.41 -2.43
C GLU A 37 -1.95 -14.73 -1.75
N SER A 38 -3.14 -15.31 -1.93
CA SER A 38 -4.40 -14.71 -1.44
C SER A 38 -4.47 -14.63 0.07
N GLU A 39 -4.00 -15.68 0.75
CA GLU A 39 -3.99 -15.76 2.21
C GLU A 39 -3.00 -14.76 2.81
N LEU A 40 -1.80 -14.67 2.23
CA LEU A 40 -0.80 -13.69 2.65
C LEU A 40 -1.32 -12.25 2.48
N ALA A 41 -1.97 -11.94 1.36
CA ALA A 41 -2.57 -10.62 1.15
C ALA A 41 -3.61 -10.26 2.21
N LEU A 42 -4.42 -11.24 2.66
CA LEU A 42 -5.38 -11.04 3.76
C LEU A 42 -4.68 -10.87 5.11
N GLN A 43 -3.66 -11.66 5.40
CA GLN A 43 -2.89 -11.56 6.63
C GLN A 43 -2.23 -10.18 6.75
N VAL A 44 -1.56 -9.71 5.69
CA VAL A 44 -0.94 -8.38 5.64
C VAL A 44 -2.00 -7.29 5.82
N ALA A 45 -3.13 -7.36 5.12
CA ALA A 45 -4.21 -6.38 5.27
C ALA A 45 -4.78 -6.35 6.70
N ASN A 46 -4.94 -7.50 7.34
CA ASN A 46 -5.41 -7.59 8.72
C ASN A 46 -4.38 -7.06 9.71
N ALA A 47 -3.09 -7.32 9.51
CA ALA A 47 -2.02 -6.78 10.34
C ALA A 47 -1.94 -5.24 10.23
N CYS A 48 -2.05 -4.69 9.03
CA CYS A 48 -2.17 -3.23 8.85
C CYS A 48 -3.41 -2.69 9.59
N ARG A 49 -4.55 -3.38 9.51
CA ARG A 49 -5.79 -2.96 10.18
C ARG A 49 -5.65 -2.93 11.70
N GLN A 50 -4.94 -3.88 12.30
CA GLN A 50 -4.65 -3.89 13.74
C GLN A 50 -3.80 -2.69 14.17
N ASN A 51 -3.01 -2.12 13.25
CA ASN A 51 -2.22 -0.90 13.42
C ASN A 51 -2.98 0.37 12.96
N GLY A 52 -4.30 0.30 12.79
CA GLY A 52 -5.14 1.45 12.43
C GLY A 52 -5.11 1.83 10.93
N ILE A 53 -4.49 1.00 10.07
CA ILE A 53 -4.35 1.27 8.64
C ILE A 53 -5.26 0.33 7.83
N TRP A 54 -6.21 0.91 7.10
CA TRP A 54 -7.16 0.14 6.30
C TRP A 54 -6.73 0.06 4.83
N VAL A 55 -6.34 -1.13 4.38
CA VAL A 55 -6.00 -1.42 2.99
C VAL A 55 -6.82 -2.62 2.50
N THR A 56 -7.17 -2.63 1.22
CA THR A 56 -8.00 -3.70 0.65
C THR A 56 -7.15 -4.73 -0.06
N ALA A 57 -7.23 -6.00 0.36
CA ALA A 57 -6.68 -7.11 -0.39
C ALA A 57 -7.56 -7.43 -1.61
N ILE A 58 -7.01 -7.29 -2.81
CA ILE A 58 -7.61 -7.72 -4.07
C ILE A 58 -7.00 -9.06 -4.44
N ARG A 59 -7.87 -10.05 -4.66
CA ARG A 59 -7.52 -11.47 -4.81
C ARG A 59 -8.37 -12.11 -5.92
N PRO A 60 -8.06 -13.33 -6.40
CA PRO A 60 -8.88 -14.05 -7.36
C PRO A 60 -10.36 -14.14 -6.93
N PRO A 61 -11.30 -14.13 -7.89
CA PRO A 61 -11.09 -14.13 -9.35
C PRO A 61 -10.80 -12.74 -9.95
N THR A 62 -10.82 -11.67 -9.15
CA THR A 62 -10.64 -10.28 -9.64
C THR A 62 -9.25 -10.02 -10.22
N VAL A 63 -8.24 -10.72 -9.71
CA VAL A 63 -6.87 -10.74 -10.26
C VAL A 63 -6.42 -12.19 -10.49
N PRO A 64 -5.45 -12.45 -11.39
CA PRO A 64 -4.89 -13.78 -11.58
C PRO A 64 -4.35 -14.40 -10.28
N LYS A 65 -4.40 -15.72 -10.18
CA LYS A 65 -3.77 -16.48 -9.07
C LYS A 65 -2.29 -16.13 -8.96
N GLY A 66 -1.75 -16.10 -7.74
CA GLY A 66 -0.37 -15.70 -7.47
C GLY A 66 -0.07 -14.21 -7.67
N THR A 67 -1.08 -13.36 -7.92
CA THR A 67 -0.90 -11.90 -8.11
C THR A 67 -1.80 -11.05 -7.22
N SER A 68 -2.25 -11.62 -6.10
CA SER A 68 -3.01 -10.90 -5.07
C SER A 68 -2.21 -9.70 -4.59
N ARG A 69 -2.91 -8.61 -4.31
CA ARG A 69 -2.27 -7.32 -4.03
C ARG A 69 -3.10 -6.49 -3.07
N LEU A 70 -2.45 -5.60 -2.35
CA LEU A 70 -3.13 -4.54 -1.63
C LEU A 70 -3.42 -3.40 -2.61
N ARG A 71 -4.64 -2.86 -2.55
CA ARG A 71 -5.00 -1.61 -3.22
C ARG A 71 -4.96 -0.49 -2.20
N ILE A 72 -3.92 0.34 -2.29
CA ILE A 72 -3.79 1.58 -1.52
C ILE A 72 -4.28 2.72 -2.41
N THR A 73 -5.05 3.66 -1.85
CA THR A 73 -5.52 4.83 -2.61
C THR A 73 -5.17 6.10 -1.86
N LEU A 74 -4.26 6.90 -2.42
CA LEU A 74 -3.91 8.21 -1.87
C LEU A 74 -4.98 9.22 -2.22
N THR A 75 -5.34 10.08 -1.27
CA THR A 75 -6.29 11.17 -1.47
C THR A 75 -5.65 12.47 -0.99
N ALA A 76 -6.07 13.61 -1.54
CA ALA A 76 -5.56 14.92 -1.10
C ALA A 76 -5.94 15.26 0.37
N ASN A 77 -6.82 14.48 1.00
CA ASN A 77 -7.18 14.60 2.40
C ASN A 77 -6.18 13.89 3.33
N HIS A 78 -5.29 13.05 2.81
CA HIS A 78 -4.25 12.43 3.62
C HIS A 78 -3.13 13.42 3.94
N SER A 79 -2.58 13.31 5.14
CA SER A 79 -1.31 13.96 5.51
C SER A 79 -0.12 13.10 5.11
N THR A 80 1.06 13.72 5.04
CA THR A 80 2.33 13.00 4.83
C THR A 80 2.61 12.04 5.98
N GLU A 81 2.30 12.43 7.21
CA GLU A 81 2.41 11.55 8.38
C GLU A 81 1.53 10.31 8.28
N GLN A 82 0.29 10.42 7.78
CA GLN A 82 -0.55 9.25 7.53
C GLN A 82 0.06 8.28 6.51
N VAL A 83 0.72 8.79 5.46
CA VAL A 83 1.43 7.96 4.47
C VAL A 83 2.68 7.30 5.08
N LYS A 84 3.40 7.98 5.97
CA LYS A 84 4.51 7.39 6.74
C LYS A 84 4.00 6.29 7.68
N THR A 85 2.91 6.52 8.42
CA THR A 85 2.30 5.51 9.29
C THR A 85 1.84 4.30 8.50
N LEU A 86 1.20 4.49 7.34
CA LEU A 86 0.89 3.43 6.38
C LEU A 86 2.16 2.63 6.00
N SER A 87 3.24 3.32 5.67
CA SER A 87 4.49 2.68 5.22
C SER A 87 5.12 1.83 6.32
N ILE A 88 5.15 2.33 7.55
CA ILE A 88 5.62 1.59 8.73
C ILE A 88 4.75 0.36 8.96
N ALA A 89 3.42 0.52 9.01
CA ALA A 89 2.49 -0.59 9.24
C ALA A 89 2.63 -1.68 8.15
N LEU A 90 2.86 -1.28 6.90
CA LEU A 90 3.09 -2.22 5.81
C LEU A 90 4.42 -2.97 5.95
N LYS A 91 5.52 -2.27 6.28
CA LYS A 91 6.82 -2.90 6.55
C LYS A 91 6.74 -3.90 7.71
N GLN A 92 6.05 -3.54 8.80
CA GLN A 92 5.84 -4.45 9.94
C GLN A 92 5.05 -5.69 9.53
N ALA A 93 3.96 -5.49 8.79
CA ALA A 93 3.11 -6.59 8.32
C ALA A 93 3.83 -7.54 7.35
N LEU A 94 4.84 -7.04 6.62
CA LEU A 94 5.68 -7.82 5.72
C LEU A 94 6.91 -8.44 6.42
N GLY A 95 7.16 -8.14 7.70
CA GLY A 95 8.36 -8.58 8.41
C GLY A 95 9.65 -7.92 7.90
N ALA A 96 9.55 -6.73 7.28
CA ALA A 96 10.65 -5.99 6.66
C ALA A 96 11.14 -4.81 7.54
N LEU A 97 11.02 -4.95 8.87
CA LEU A 97 11.37 -3.95 9.87
C LEU A 97 12.30 -4.52 10.93
#